data_AF-A0A9P0TTX9-F1
#
_entry.id   AF-A0A9P0TTX9-F1
#
_cell.length_a   1.000
_cell.length_b   1.000
_cell.length_c   1.000
_cell.angle_alpha   90.00
_cell.angle_beta   90.00
_cell.angle_gamma   90.00
#
_symmetry.space_group_name_H-M   'P 1'
#
loop_
_entity.id
_entity.type
_entity.pdbx_description
1 polymer ?
#
loop_
_entity_poly.entity_id
_entity_poly.type
_entity_poly.pdbx_seq_one_letter_code
_entity_poly.pdbx_strand_id
1 'polypeptide(L)'
;MVIISKSYLDIILDGQRKSYYEEFEAEKKRNSELIESLKKEIKLRLNELRESQQVLSGENANVKKYLNDVCPIGNKTVDEVIHNLDLKVIEQRKILDLLKYEIGSKKKKLKELEKEYEKLLIESTKSDLVKSKMTTRSRKHISHLENEIHTVLIQWTEAELVKKKYASIRQALIEDSVRFESSLAKIEELLEKQNEEITKLKLVRDEAAAMRLRATAATAAEAARAHDAEHVRAAERAYYAQRFEERRRELEKLEKRIFPPAVRPVRQDSTGSMEGEPVAEETSPAQQMEDIFQKLMKLTGVTEPEQVFDRFRGQRETSTRLGYLQQTTEQEKLQLEETQTALMAELEGYKFASVKDKDEGQDEIQNLKAEIKEEEEAHDLIQKELEGLESFLLEMKRLLYDLCKMLDVVGEPAMPEWTAEACDIQEILVVLTTRFEKAQAKVEMIGDKHNSTVVFIPSNSFAIYISQSNPAPELV
;
A
#
# COMPACT_ATOMS: atom_id res chain seq x y z
N MET A 1 164.36 78.85 37.05
CA MET A 1 163.14 78.21 37.60
C MET A 1 161.86 79.08 37.48
N VAL A 2 161.84 80.14 36.66
CA VAL A 2 160.66 81.04 36.48
C VAL A 2 160.01 80.90 35.09
N ILE A 3 160.71 80.33 34.11
CA ILE A 3 160.20 80.19 32.74
C ILE A 3 159.29 78.96 32.58
N ILE A 4 159.45 77.94 33.42
CA ILE A 4 158.67 76.69 33.34
C ILE A 4 157.26 76.85 33.94
N SER A 5 157.02 77.77 34.89
CA SER A 5 155.69 77.93 35.50
C SER A 5 154.71 78.76 34.68
N LYS A 6 155.19 79.63 33.78
CA LYS A 6 154.31 80.48 32.95
C LYS A 6 153.69 79.68 31.80
N SER A 7 154.47 78.78 31.19
CA SER A 7 153.99 77.86 30.14
C SER A 7 152.94 76.86 30.64
N TYR A 8 153.00 76.45 31.91
CA TYR A 8 152.02 75.52 32.47
C TYR A 8 150.68 76.21 32.79
N LEU A 9 150.72 77.48 33.21
CA LEU A 9 149.52 78.27 33.48
C LEU A 9 148.74 78.60 32.20
N ASP A 10 149.45 78.91 31.10
CA ASP A 10 148.82 79.18 29.80
C ASP A 10 148.14 77.94 29.23
N ILE A 11 148.75 76.74 29.33
CA ILE A 11 148.12 75.48 28.88
C ILE A 11 146.84 75.15 29.67
N ILE A 12 146.82 75.41 30.98
CA ILE A 12 145.63 75.17 31.82
C ILE A 12 144.53 76.19 31.51
N LEU A 13 144.87 77.47 31.34
CA LEU A 13 143.90 78.53 31.00
C LEU A 13 143.31 78.34 29.61
N ASP A 14 144.10 77.91 28.64
CA ASP A 14 143.63 77.65 27.27
C ASP A 14 142.79 76.37 27.21
N GLY A 15 143.15 75.34 27.99
CA GLY A 15 142.32 74.15 28.21
C GLY A 15 140.98 74.47 28.87
N GLN A 16 140.96 75.36 29.88
CA GLN A 16 139.72 75.82 30.51
C GLN A 16 138.86 76.64 29.56
N ARG A 17 139.44 77.58 28.79
CA ARG A 17 138.67 78.35 27.78
C ARG A 17 138.08 77.44 26.71
N LYS A 18 138.83 76.44 26.26
CA LYS A 18 138.37 75.47 25.27
C LYS A 18 137.25 74.59 25.84
N SER A 19 137.37 74.12 27.08
CA SER A 19 136.32 73.38 27.79
C SER A 19 135.03 74.21 27.94
N TYR A 20 135.13 75.46 28.40
CA TYR A 20 133.97 76.34 28.53
C TYR A 20 133.32 76.66 27.18
N TYR A 21 134.10 76.83 26.12
CA TYR A 21 133.57 77.04 24.78
C TYR A 21 132.87 75.79 24.24
N GLU A 22 133.47 74.62 24.44
CA GLU A 22 132.88 73.33 24.05
C GLU A 22 131.60 73.02 24.83
N GLU A 23 131.57 73.32 26.14
CA GLU A 23 130.36 73.21 26.97
C GLU A 23 129.28 74.19 26.50
N PHE A 24 129.63 75.45 26.22
CA PHE A 24 128.68 76.45 25.73
C PHE A 24 128.13 76.10 24.33
N GLU A 25 128.97 75.63 23.41
CA GLU A 25 128.54 75.12 22.10
C GLU A 25 127.63 73.89 22.24
N ALA A 26 127.97 72.95 23.14
CA ALA A 26 127.16 71.77 23.41
C ALA A 26 125.80 72.13 24.04
N GLU A 27 125.77 73.10 24.96
CA GLU A 27 124.55 73.64 25.57
C GLU A 27 123.68 74.36 24.52
N LYS A 28 124.29 75.20 23.68
CA LYS A 28 123.60 75.89 22.58
C LYS A 28 123.02 74.89 21.57
N LYS A 29 123.76 73.83 21.26
CA LYS A 29 123.30 72.75 20.38
C LYS A 29 122.13 71.98 21.02
N ARG A 30 122.24 71.58 22.31
CA ARG A 30 121.13 70.96 23.06
C ARG A 30 119.89 71.85 23.11
N ASN A 31 120.07 73.15 23.38
CA ASN A 31 118.96 74.09 23.41
C ASN A 31 118.31 74.25 22.03
N SER A 32 119.11 74.26 20.95
CA SER A 32 118.60 74.32 19.58
C SER A 32 117.81 73.06 19.21
N GLU A 33 118.33 71.88 19.56
CA GLU A 33 117.66 70.59 19.37
C GLU A 33 116.37 70.49 20.20
N LEU A 34 116.38 70.99 21.45
CA LEU A 34 115.20 71.06 22.30
C LEU A 34 114.13 71.98 21.69
N ILE A 35 114.52 73.17 21.21
CA ILE A 35 113.59 74.08 20.53
C ILE A 35 113.01 73.44 19.26
N GLU A 36 113.81 72.71 18.48
CA GLU A 36 113.30 71.98 17.32
C GLU A 36 112.34 70.85 17.70
N SER A 37 112.65 70.09 18.76
CA SER A 37 111.78 69.04 19.26
C SER A 37 110.43 69.61 19.75
N LEU A 38 110.46 70.71 20.51
CA LEU A 38 109.26 71.40 20.97
C LEU A 38 108.46 72.01 19.81
N LYS A 39 109.10 72.56 18.78
CA LYS A 39 108.42 73.04 17.57
C LYS A 39 107.74 71.90 16.81
N LYS A 40 108.37 70.74 16.71
CA LYS A 40 107.77 69.53 16.10
C LYS A 40 106.57 69.06 16.93
N GLU A 41 106.68 69.05 18.25
CA GLU A 41 105.57 68.64 19.13
C GLU A 41 104.41 69.64 19.10
N ILE A 42 104.67 70.95 19.12
CA ILE A 42 103.61 71.97 18.94
C ILE A 42 102.89 71.78 17.61
N LYS A 43 103.62 71.53 16.51
CA LYS A 43 102.99 71.26 15.21
C LYS A 43 102.14 69.99 15.24
N LEU A 44 102.62 68.93 15.89
CA LEU A 44 101.87 67.69 16.06
C LEU A 44 100.57 67.93 16.84
N ARG A 45 100.65 68.59 18.00
CA ARG A 45 99.47 68.92 18.83
C ARG A 45 98.46 69.81 18.12
N LEU A 46 98.94 70.78 17.33
CA LEU A 46 98.05 71.63 16.52
C LEU A 46 97.35 70.84 15.40
N ASN A 47 98.01 69.83 14.82
CA ASN A 47 97.38 68.93 13.87
C ASN A 47 96.36 67.99 14.54
N GLU A 48 96.71 67.38 15.68
CA GLU A 48 95.79 66.54 16.48
C GLU A 48 94.52 67.33 16.87
N LEU A 49 94.67 68.60 17.26
CA LEU A 49 93.55 69.47 17.63
C LEU A 49 92.68 69.81 16.42
N ARG A 50 93.28 70.05 15.25
CA ARG A 50 92.55 70.30 14.00
C ARG A 50 91.77 69.07 13.54
N GLU A 51 92.38 67.89 13.59
CA GLU A 51 91.72 66.63 13.24
C GLU A 51 90.55 66.35 14.18
N SER A 52 90.74 66.53 15.49
CA SER A 52 89.68 66.38 16.49
C SER A 52 88.52 67.36 16.26
N GLN A 53 88.81 68.63 15.94
CA GLN A 53 87.78 69.62 15.62
C GLN A 53 87.02 69.29 14.34
N GLN A 54 87.69 68.73 13.32
CA GLN A 54 87.06 68.35 12.07
C GLN A 54 86.11 67.16 12.25
N VAL A 55 86.51 66.15 13.02
CA VAL A 55 85.66 65.01 13.39
C VAL A 55 84.43 65.47 14.16
N LEU A 56 84.62 66.29 15.20
CA LEU A 56 83.52 66.83 16.01
C LEU A 56 82.56 67.71 15.19
N SER A 57 83.06 68.50 14.24
CA SER A 57 82.23 69.32 13.36
C SER A 57 81.34 68.47 12.44
N GLY A 58 81.91 67.40 11.86
CA GLY A 58 81.17 66.45 11.02
C GLY A 58 80.11 65.66 11.79
N GLU A 59 80.44 65.17 12.99
CA GLU A 59 79.51 64.46 13.86
C GLU A 59 78.38 65.38 14.35
N ASN A 60 78.69 66.62 14.75
CA ASN A 60 77.69 67.59 15.17
C ASN A 60 76.69 67.95 14.04
N ALA A 61 77.16 68.03 12.80
CA ALA A 61 76.28 68.27 11.66
C ALA A 61 75.30 67.11 11.43
N ASN A 62 75.77 65.86 11.55
CA ASN A 62 74.94 64.68 11.44
C ASN A 62 73.93 64.58 12.58
N VAL A 63 74.36 64.78 13.83
CA VAL A 63 73.49 64.80 15.01
C VAL A 63 72.40 65.86 14.85
N LYS A 64 72.76 67.06 14.40
CA LYS A 64 71.79 68.14 14.17
C LYS A 64 70.78 67.79 13.07
N LYS A 65 71.18 67.07 12.02
CA LYS A 65 70.27 66.61 10.97
C LYS A 65 69.25 65.61 11.49
N TYR A 66 69.70 64.54 12.15
CA TYR A 66 68.81 63.52 12.73
C TYR A 66 67.85 64.12 13.76
N LEU A 67 68.37 65.01 14.61
CA LEU A 67 67.56 65.62 15.66
C LEU A 67 66.48 66.55 15.04
N ASN A 68 66.76 67.21 13.90
CA ASN A 68 65.80 68.06 13.19
C ASN A 68 64.70 67.25 12.47
N ASP A 69 65.02 66.04 12.00
CA ASP A 69 64.03 65.12 11.42
C ASP A 69 63.05 64.57 12.47
N VAL A 70 63.50 64.42 13.73
CA VAL A 70 62.67 63.95 14.85
C VAL A 70 61.92 65.10 15.53
N CYS A 71 62.59 66.24 15.73
CA CYS A 71 62.02 67.45 16.29
C CYS A 71 62.70 68.71 15.71
N PRO A 72 61.97 69.63 15.05
CA PRO A 72 62.56 70.84 14.51
C PRO A 72 63.29 71.65 15.60
N ILE A 73 64.62 71.73 15.49
CA ILE A 73 65.51 72.27 16.54
C ILE A 73 65.44 73.80 16.58
N GLY A 74 65.23 74.45 15.42
CA GLY A 74 65.02 75.90 15.31
C GLY A 74 65.97 76.75 16.17
N ASN A 75 65.44 77.84 16.74
CA ASN A 75 66.11 78.68 17.74
C ASN A 75 65.74 78.26 19.18
N LYS A 76 65.36 76.99 19.39
CA LYS A 76 64.87 76.53 20.69
C LYS A 76 66.03 76.31 21.66
N THR A 77 65.73 76.51 22.95
CA THR A 77 66.69 76.22 24.02
C THR A 77 66.88 74.70 24.15
N VAL A 78 68.05 74.24 24.63
CA VAL A 78 68.34 72.82 24.81
C VAL A 78 67.25 72.10 25.62
N ASP A 79 66.76 72.72 26.69
CA ASP A 79 65.69 72.18 27.54
C ASP A 79 64.36 72.01 26.79
N GLU A 80 64.04 72.92 25.87
CA GLU A 80 62.83 72.84 25.04
C GLU A 80 62.94 71.69 24.01
N VAL A 81 64.13 71.44 23.47
CA VAL A 81 64.38 70.33 22.55
C VAL A 81 64.25 68.99 23.28
N ILE A 82 64.81 68.87 24.49
CA ILE A 82 64.67 67.70 25.35
C ILE A 82 63.19 67.46 25.66
N HIS A 83 62.46 68.49 26.09
CA HIS A 83 61.04 68.36 26.40
C HIS A 83 60.20 67.93 25.18
N ASN A 84 60.46 68.48 23.99
CA ASN A 84 59.75 68.05 22.78
C ASN A 84 60.06 66.60 22.39
N LEU A 85 61.30 66.16 22.57
CA LEU A 85 61.68 64.75 22.35
C LEU A 85 60.99 63.84 23.36
N ASP A 86 60.92 64.23 24.63
CA ASP A 86 60.19 63.49 25.66
C ASP A 86 58.69 63.38 25.30
N LEU A 87 58.06 64.47 24.88
CA LEU A 87 56.67 64.45 24.39
C LEU A 87 56.51 63.51 23.19
N LYS A 88 57.46 63.50 22.25
CA LYS A 88 57.42 62.62 21.09
C LYS A 88 57.59 61.15 21.46
N VAL A 89 58.46 60.84 22.41
CA VAL A 89 58.63 59.50 22.96
C VAL A 89 57.36 59.04 23.67
N ILE A 90 56.73 59.92 24.46
CA ILE A 90 55.44 59.63 25.12
C ILE A 90 54.34 59.38 24.08
N GLU A 91 54.25 60.20 23.03
CA GLU A 91 53.30 60.02 21.93
C GLU A 91 53.51 58.68 21.22
N GLN A 92 54.75 58.37 20.82
CA GLN A 92 55.09 57.10 20.16
C GLN A 92 54.80 55.91 21.07
N ARG A 93 55.04 56.04 22.39
CA ARG A 93 54.73 54.99 23.36
C ARG A 93 53.22 54.74 23.45
N LYS A 94 52.41 55.80 23.51
CA LYS A 94 50.94 55.70 23.51
C LYS A 94 50.43 55.02 22.24
N ILE A 95 50.95 55.39 21.07
CA ILE A 95 50.60 54.75 19.79
C ILE A 95 50.97 53.26 19.81
N LEU A 96 52.15 52.92 20.31
CA LEU A 96 52.61 51.53 20.42
C LEU A 96 51.72 50.72 21.37
N ASP A 97 51.30 51.29 22.49
CA ASP A 97 50.42 50.62 23.45
C ASP A 97 49.00 50.43 22.88
N LEU A 98 48.48 51.40 22.12
CA LEU A 98 47.23 51.25 21.35
C LEU A 98 47.33 50.13 20.31
N LEU A 99 48.40 50.09 19.51
CA LEU A 99 48.61 49.03 18.52
C LEU A 99 48.74 47.65 19.18
N LYS A 100 49.41 47.54 20.33
CA LYS A 100 49.48 46.30 21.10
C LYS A 100 48.11 45.85 21.58
N TYR A 101 47.28 46.78 22.05
CA TYR A 101 45.90 46.49 22.45
C TYR A 101 45.07 46.00 21.26
N GLU A 102 45.12 46.67 20.12
CA GLU A 102 44.41 46.27 18.91
C GLU A 102 44.82 44.89 18.41
N ILE A 103 46.13 44.60 18.39
CA ILE A 103 46.66 43.27 18.03
C ILE A 103 46.14 42.22 19.01
N GLY A 104 46.14 42.52 20.31
CA GLY A 104 45.61 41.64 21.34
C GLY A 104 44.13 41.35 21.16
N SER A 105 43.33 42.39 20.88
CA SER A 105 41.89 42.30 20.64
C SER A 105 41.57 41.45 19.40
N LYS A 106 42.24 41.73 18.27
CA LYS A 106 42.08 40.95 17.02
C LYS A 106 42.47 39.49 17.22
N LYS A 107 43.56 39.20 17.96
CA LYS A 107 43.97 37.83 18.29
C LYS A 107 42.94 37.09 19.16
N LYS A 108 42.31 37.77 20.11
CA LYS A 108 41.22 37.19 20.92
C LYS A 108 40.02 36.85 20.05
N LYS A 109 39.59 37.78 19.18
CA LYS A 109 38.46 37.54 18.28
C LYS A 109 38.72 36.38 17.31
N LEU A 110 39.94 36.26 16.79
CA LEU A 110 40.32 35.13 15.93
C LEU A 110 40.20 33.79 16.68
N LYS A 111 40.68 33.72 17.93
CA LYS A 111 40.55 32.51 18.76
C LYS A 111 39.09 32.16 19.09
N GLU A 112 38.24 33.16 19.28
CA GLU A 112 36.80 32.94 19.47
C GLU A 112 36.16 32.37 18.20
N LEU A 113 36.48 32.94 17.04
CA LEU A 113 35.97 32.47 15.75
C LEU A 113 36.45 31.05 15.42
N GLU A 114 37.69 30.71 15.76
CA GLU A 114 38.23 29.36 15.62
C GLU A 114 37.47 28.35 16.48
N LYS A 115 37.12 28.70 17.72
CA LYS A 115 36.31 27.84 18.60
C LYS A 115 34.88 27.68 18.10
N GLU A 116 34.27 28.76 17.59
CA GLU A 116 32.94 28.71 16.97
C GLU A 116 32.95 27.79 15.74
N TYR A 117 33.97 27.90 14.90
CA TYR A 117 34.16 27.02 13.74
C TYR A 117 34.32 25.55 14.15
N GLU A 118 35.16 25.26 15.15
CA GLU A 118 35.33 23.90 15.68
C GLU A 118 34.00 23.34 16.22
N LYS A 119 33.24 24.16 16.96
CA LYS A 119 31.92 23.77 17.46
C LYS A 119 30.95 23.44 16.33
N LEU A 120 30.87 24.29 15.30
CA LEU A 120 30.01 24.08 14.13
C LEU A 120 30.41 22.82 13.35
N LEU A 121 31.72 22.54 13.21
CA LEU A 121 32.21 21.34 12.54
C LEU A 121 31.83 20.06 13.31
N ILE A 122 31.92 20.08 14.64
CA ILE A 122 31.49 18.98 15.50
C ILE A 122 29.97 18.79 15.45
N GLU A 123 29.20 19.87 15.39
CA GLU A 123 27.73 19.82 15.31
C GLU A 123 27.23 19.29 13.95
N SER A 124 27.84 19.75 12.85
CA SER A 124 27.62 19.24 11.49
C SER A 124 27.84 17.73 11.42
N THR A 125 29.01 17.25 11.88
CA THR A 125 29.36 15.83 11.82
C THR A 125 28.47 14.95 12.71
N LYS A 126 28.05 15.45 13.87
CA LYS A 126 27.08 14.75 14.73
C LYS A 126 25.69 14.68 14.09
N SER A 127 25.21 15.77 13.49
CA SER A 127 23.94 15.79 12.75
C SER A 127 23.90 14.72 11.67
N ASP A 128 24.96 14.61 10.86
CA ASP A 128 25.00 13.66 9.75
C ASP A 128 25.05 12.20 10.22
N LEU A 129 25.78 11.92 11.30
CA LEU A 129 25.82 10.59 11.91
C LEU A 129 24.47 10.19 12.53
N VAL A 130 23.77 11.13 13.18
CA VAL A 130 22.44 10.90 13.77
C VAL A 130 21.39 10.71 12.69
N LYS A 131 21.39 11.53 11.62
CA LYS A 131 20.52 11.38 10.45
C LYS A 131 20.75 10.02 9.76
N SER A 132 22.00 9.60 9.58
CA SER A 132 22.33 8.29 9.00
C SER A 132 21.84 7.11 9.85
N LYS A 133 21.97 7.19 11.19
CA LYS A 133 21.45 6.16 12.11
C LYS A 133 19.92 6.14 12.21
N MET A 134 19.27 7.31 12.22
CA MET A 134 17.80 7.38 12.23
C MET A 134 17.21 6.86 10.92
N THR A 135 17.75 7.28 9.77
CA THR A 135 17.29 6.79 8.46
C THR A 135 17.46 5.29 8.31
N THR A 136 18.54 4.70 8.84
CA THR A 136 18.72 3.24 8.84
C THR A 136 17.78 2.51 9.79
N ARG A 137 17.47 3.06 10.97
CA ARG A 137 16.44 2.48 11.87
C ARG A 137 15.05 2.55 11.26
N SER A 138 14.66 3.70 10.71
CA SER A 138 13.37 3.89 10.05
C SER A 138 13.25 2.98 8.82
N ARG A 139 14.30 2.84 8.01
CA ARG A 139 14.32 1.91 6.88
C ARG A 139 14.15 0.45 7.29
N LYS A 140 14.79 0.02 8.38
CA LYS A 140 14.58 -1.33 8.94
C LYS A 140 13.15 -1.54 9.43
N HIS A 141 12.54 -0.52 10.04
CA HIS A 141 11.15 -0.59 10.47
C HIS A 141 10.18 -0.67 9.30
N ILE A 142 10.39 0.15 8.25
CA ILE A 142 9.62 0.08 7.00
C ILE A 142 9.74 -1.31 6.38
N SER A 143 10.96 -1.85 6.24
CA SER A 143 11.16 -3.19 5.68
C SER A 143 10.51 -4.30 6.53
N HIS A 144 10.48 -4.13 7.87
CA HIS A 144 9.76 -5.06 8.74
C HIS A 144 8.25 -5.00 8.51
N LEU A 145 7.66 -3.80 8.45
CA LEU A 145 6.24 -3.61 8.16
C LEU A 145 5.85 -4.15 6.78
N GLU A 146 6.69 -3.93 5.76
CA GLU A 146 6.49 -4.50 4.41
C GLU A 146 6.45 -6.03 4.44
N ASN A 147 7.35 -6.67 5.20
CA ASN A 147 7.35 -8.12 5.37
C ASN A 147 6.12 -8.63 6.14
N GLU A 148 5.66 -7.89 7.14
CA GLU A 148 4.44 -8.23 7.88
C GLU A 148 3.20 -8.10 6.98
N ILE A 149 3.10 -7.02 6.20
CA ILE A 149 2.03 -6.82 5.21
C ILE A 149 2.03 -7.98 4.21
N HIS A 150 3.18 -8.34 3.66
CA HIS A 150 3.29 -9.46 2.73
C HIS A 150 2.87 -10.79 3.37
N THR A 151 3.24 -11.02 4.64
CA THR A 151 2.85 -12.21 5.39
C THR A 151 1.33 -12.28 5.57
N VAL A 152 0.69 -11.18 5.98
CA VAL A 152 -0.77 -11.11 6.12
C VAL A 152 -1.46 -11.28 4.77
N LEU A 153 -0.90 -10.72 3.69
CA LEU A 153 -1.45 -10.89 2.35
C LEU A 153 -1.45 -12.36 1.91
N ILE A 154 -0.34 -13.08 2.14
CA ILE A 154 -0.27 -14.52 1.86
C ILE A 154 -1.34 -15.26 2.66
N GLN A 155 -1.41 -15.03 3.98
CA GLN A 155 -2.41 -15.67 4.85
C GLN A 155 -3.85 -15.39 4.38
N TRP A 156 -4.14 -14.17 3.94
CA TRP A 156 -5.43 -13.79 3.39
C TRP A 156 -5.73 -14.55 2.09
N THR A 157 -4.77 -14.63 1.16
CA THR A 157 -4.96 -15.39 -0.09
C THR A 157 -5.18 -16.87 0.15
N GLU A 158 -4.49 -17.45 1.14
CA GLU A 158 -4.66 -18.84 1.54
C GLU A 158 -6.04 -19.07 2.16
N ALA A 159 -6.47 -18.19 3.06
CA ALA A 159 -7.81 -18.23 3.65
C ALA A 159 -8.91 -18.11 2.58
N GLU A 160 -8.74 -17.25 1.59
CA GLU A 160 -9.69 -17.08 0.48
C GLU A 160 -9.72 -18.33 -0.43
N LEU A 161 -8.57 -18.97 -0.69
CA LEU A 161 -8.53 -20.24 -1.40
C LEU A 161 -9.25 -21.35 -0.63
N VAL A 162 -9.02 -21.44 0.69
CA VAL A 162 -9.70 -22.40 1.56
C VAL A 162 -11.22 -22.16 1.57
N LYS A 163 -11.65 -20.91 1.68
CA LYS A 163 -13.07 -20.51 1.59
C LYS A 163 -13.70 -20.93 0.26
N LYS A 164 -13.02 -20.68 -0.88
CA LYS A 164 -13.48 -21.12 -2.20
C LYS A 164 -13.60 -22.64 -2.30
N LYS A 165 -12.64 -23.39 -1.75
CA LYS A 165 -12.72 -24.86 -1.69
C LYS A 165 -13.93 -25.34 -0.87
N TYR A 166 -14.15 -24.78 0.33
CA TYR A 166 -15.31 -25.13 1.15
C TYR A 166 -16.63 -24.74 0.49
N ALA A 167 -16.69 -23.61 -0.21
CA ALA A 167 -17.87 -23.21 -0.98
C ALA A 167 -18.17 -24.23 -2.10
N SER A 168 -17.15 -24.68 -2.83
CA SER A 168 -17.29 -25.71 -3.86
C SER A 168 -17.73 -27.06 -3.28
N ILE A 169 -17.15 -27.49 -2.16
CA ILE A 169 -17.56 -28.73 -1.47
C ILE A 169 -19.02 -28.63 -1.01
N ARG A 170 -19.41 -27.50 -0.41
CA ARG A 170 -20.80 -27.27 0.00
C ARG A 170 -21.76 -27.33 -1.19
N GLN A 171 -21.39 -26.73 -2.33
CA GLN A 171 -22.21 -26.77 -3.54
C GLN A 171 -22.40 -28.20 -4.05
N ALA A 172 -21.32 -28.99 -4.12
CA ALA A 172 -21.38 -30.40 -4.50
C ALA A 172 -22.25 -31.23 -3.56
N LEU A 173 -22.16 -30.99 -2.24
CA LEU A 173 -23.02 -31.67 -1.25
C LEU A 173 -24.50 -31.33 -1.41
N ILE A 174 -24.82 -30.08 -1.76
CA ILE A 174 -26.19 -29.66 -2.05
C ILE A 174 -26.70 -30.35 -3.32
N GLU A 175 -25.90 -30.36 -4.39
CA GLU A 175 -26.24 -31.05 -5.64
C GLU A 175 -26.46 -32.55 -5.44
N ASP A 176 -25.58 -33.20 -4.67
CA ASP A 176 -25.73 -34.60 -4.29
C ASP A 176 -27.01 -34.83 -3.46
N SER A 177 -27.33 -33.94 -2.52
CA SER A 177 -28.56 -34.07 -1.72
C SER A 177 -29.82 -34.07 -2.59
N VAL A 178 -29.91 -33.14 -3.55
CA VAL A 178 -31.03 -33.06 -4.51
C VAL A 178 -31.09 -34.31 -5.40
N ARG A 179 -29.92 -34.80 -5.83
CA ARG A 179 -29.83 -36.04 -6.60
C ARG A 179 -30.28 -37.26 -5.81
N PHE A 180 -29.93 -37.35 -4.53
CA PHE A 180 -30.38 -38.45 -3.66
C PHE A 180 -31.89 -38.37 -3.41
N GLU A 181 -32.44 -37.19 -3.15
CA GLU A 181 -33.89 -37.00 -2.98
C GLU A 181 -34.67 -37.43 -4.23
N SER A 182 -34.25 -36.99 -5.42
CA SER A 182 -34.90 -37.40 -6.67
C SER A 182 -34.78 -38.91 -6.95
N SER A 183 -33.62 -39.51 -6.65
CA SER A 183 -33.43 -40.96 -6.76
C SER A 183 -34.29 -41.74 -5.77
N LEU A 184 -34.45 -41.24 -4.54
CA LEU A 184 -35.29 -41.83 -3.51
C LEU A 184 -36.75 -41.80 -3.94
N ALA A 185 -37.25 -40.64 -4.37
CA ALA A 185 -38.62 -40.47 -4.84
C ALA A 185 -38.96 -41.43 -6.00
N LYS A 186 -38.02 -41.63 -6.94
CA LYS A 186 -38.19 -42.60 -8.03
C LYS A 186 -38.26 -44.04 -7.53
N ILE A 187 -37.44 -44.42 -6.55
CA ILE A 187 -37.47 -45.76 -5.96
C ILE A 187 -38.77 -45.98 -5.19
N GLU A 188 -39.23 -44.98 -4.43
CA GLU A 188 -40.51 -45.01 -3.71
C GLU A 188 -41.69 -45.17 -4.68
N GLU A 189 -41.70 -44.43 -5.80
CA GLU A 189 -42.72 -44.57 -6.84
C GLU A 189 -42.73 -45.98 -7.46
N LEU A 190 -41.55 -46.54 -7.73
CA LEU A 190 -41.43 -47.91 -8.25
C LEU A 190 -41.91 -48.95 -7.24
N LEU A 191 -41.61 -48.75 -5.95
CA LEU A 191 -42.03 -49.65 -4.88
C LEU A 191 -43.55 -49.61 -4.70
N GLU A 192 -44.17 -48.43 -4.81
CA GLU A 192 -45.62 -48.29 -4.77
C GLU A 192 -46.27 -49.02 -5.95
N LYS A 193 -45.77 -48.82 -7.18
CA LYS A 193 -46.26 -49.55 -8.37
C LYS A 193 -46.13 -51.06 -8.21
N GLN A 194 -45.01 -51.54 -7.67
CA GLN A 194 -44.81 -52.97 -7.39
C GLN A 194 -45.76 -53.49 -6.31
N ASN A 195 -46.02 -52.73 -5.25
CA ASN A 195 -46.99 -53.09 -4.22
C ASN A 195 -48.41 -53.17 -4.77
N GLU A 196 -48.80 -52.23 -5.64
CA GLU A 196 -50.08 -52.29 -6.35
C GLU A 196 -50.17 -53.54 -7.24
N GLU A 197 -49.12 -53.87 -7.99
CA GLU A 197 -49.08 -55.05 -8.84
C GLU A 197 -49.17 -56.35 -8.01
N ILE A 198 -48.42 -56.45 -6.91
CA ILE A 198 -48.50 -57.58 -5.98
C ILE A 198 -49.92 -57.71 -5.41
N THR A 199 -50.57 -56.59 -5.09
CA THR A 199 -51.95 -56.59 -4.56
C THR A 199 -52.93 -57.09 -5.62
N LYS A 200 -52.80 -56.64 -6.87
CA LYS A 200 -53.59 -57.13 -8.01
C LYS A 200 -53.38 -58.63 -8.24
N LEU A 201 -52.14 -59.10 -8.21
CA LEU A 201 -51.81 -60.53 -8.38
C LEU A 201 -52.36 -61.40 -7.24
N LYS A 202 -52.35 -60.91 -5.99
CA LYS A 202 -52.98 -61.61 -4.85
C LYS A 202 -54.48 -61.77 -5.06
N LEU A 203 -55.17 -60.72 -5.53
CA LEU A 203 -56.61 -60.80 -5.83
C LEU A 203 -56.90 -61.85 -6.91
N VAL A 204 -56.14 -61.84 -8.01
CA VAL A 204 -56.30 -62.84 -9.09
C VAL A 204 -56.02 -64.25 -8.59
N ARG A 205 -54.99 -64.44 -7.75
CA ARG A 205 -54.69 -65.74 -7.14
C ARG A 205 -55.86 -66.23 -6.28
N ASP A 206 -56.43 -65.36 -5.46
CA ASP A 206 -57.54 -65.71 -4.56
C ASP A 206 -58.78 -66.06 -5.35
N GLU A 207 -59.07 -65.31 -6.41
CA GLU A 207 -60.15 -65.60 -7.34
C GLU A 207 -59.96 -66.95 -8.05
N ALA A 208 -58.75 -67.20 -8.57
CA ALA A 208 -58.40 -68.47 -9.21
C ALA A 208 -58.49 -69.66 -8.23
N ALA A 209 -58.05 -69.48 -6.98
CA ALA A 209 -58.19 -70.49 -5.94
C ALA A 209 -59.67 -70.78 -5.61
N ALA A 210 -60.50 -69.73 -5.52
CA ALA A 210 -61.93 -69.87 -5.31
C ALA A 210 -62.62 -70.57 -6.49
N MET A 211 -62.26 -70.22 -7.73
CA MET A 211 -62.74 -70.88 -8.94
C MET A 211 -62.37 -72.37 -8.96
N ARG A 212 -61.11 -72.70 -8.63
CA ARG A 212 -60.66 -74.09 -8.53
C ARG A 212 -61.46 -74.86 -7.48
N LEU A 213 -61.67 -74.29 -6.28
CA LEU A 213 -62.46 -74.92 -5.23
C LEU A 213 -63.89 -75.20 -5.71
N ARG A 214 -64.54 -74.23 -6.35
CA ARG A 214 -65.89 -74.38 -6.93
C ARG A 214 -65.92 -75.49 -7.98
N ALA A 215 -64.94 -75.52 -8.89
CA ALA A 215 -64.85 -76.55 -9.92
C ALA A 215 -64.66 -77.95 -9.30
N THR A 216 -63.76 -78.10 -8.31
CA THR A 216 -63.56 -79.37 -7.61
C THR A 216 -64.79 -79.83 -6.83
N ALA A 217 -65.55 -78.91 -6.23
CA ALA A 217 -66.79 -79.24 -5.54
C ALA A 217 -67.88 -79.66 -6.54
N ALA A 218 -68.00 -78.96 -7.67
CA ALA A 218 -68.96 -79.29 -8.72
C ALA A 218 -68.66 -80.65 -9.36
N THR A 219 -67.40 -80.96 -9.67
CA THR A 219 -67.01 -82.27 -10.22
C THR A 219 -67.20 -83.40 -9.21
N ALA A 220 -66.90 -83.18 -7.93
CA ALA A 220 -67.17 -84.16 -6.87
C ALA A 220 -68.67 -84.45 -6.72
N ALA A 221 -69.52 -83.41 -6.76
CA ALA A 221 -70.97 -83.55 -6.72
C ALA A 221 -71.52 -84.28 -7.95
N GLU A 222 -71.00 -83.99 -9.15
CA GLU A 222 -71.38 -84.71 -10.37
C GLU A 222 -70.94 -86.18 -10.33
N ALA A 223 -69.72 -86.46 -9.87
CA ALA A 223 -69.22 -87.82 -9.73
C ALA A 223 -70.05 -88.63 -8.72
N ALA A 224 -70.44 -88.03 -7.59
CA ALA A 224 -71.34 -88.65 -6.63
C ALA A 224 -72.70 -88.97 -7.26
N ARG A 225 -73.31 -88.01 -7.98
CA ARG A 225 -74.57 -88.23 -8.70
C ARG A 225 -74.47 -89.33 -9.76
N ALA A 226 -73.36 -89.38 -10.50
CA ALA A 226 -73.11 -90.41 -11.50
C ALA A 226 -72.95 -91.79 -10.87
N HIS A 227 -72.22 -91.89 -9.76
CA HIS A 227 -72.06 -93.13 -9.01
C HIS A 227 -73.38 -93.63 -8.40
N ASP A 228 -74.18 -92.72 -7.81
CA ASP A 228 -75.51 -93.06 -7.29
C ASP A 228 -76.43 -93.56 -8.42
N ALA A 229 -76.43 -92.90 -9.57
CA ALA A 229 -77.19 -93.33 -10.74
C ALA A 229 -76.72 -94.69 -11.28
N GLU A 230 -75.40 -94.95 -11.31
CA GLU A 230 -74.85 -96.24 -11.68
C GLU A 230 -75.23 -97.34 -10.68
N HIS A 231 -75.17 -97.05 -9.39
CA HIS A 231 -75.57 -97.97 -8.33
C HIS A 231 -77.05 -98.34 -8.43
N VAL A 232 -77.94 -97.37 -8.68
CA VAL A 232 -79.38 -97.63 -8.94
C VAL A 232 -79.56 -98.53 -10.16
N ARG A 233 -78.91 -98.20 -11.29
CA ARG A 233 -78.97 -99.05 -12.51
C ARG A 233 -78.41 -100.46 -12.27
N ALA A 234 -77.36 -100.60 -11.45
CA ALA A 234 -76.77 -101.89 -11.09
C ALA A 234 -77.71 -102.72 -10.22
N ALA A 235 -78.37 -102.09 -9.23
CA ALA A 235 -79.39 -102.73 -8.41
C ALA A 235 -80.59 -103.20 -9.25
N GLU A 236 -81.07 -102.38 -10.18
CA GLU A 236 -82.11 -102.76 -11.14
C GLU A 236 -81.68 -103.95 -12.01
N ARG A 237 -80.47 -103.90 -12.58
CA ARG A 237 -79.91 -105.00 -13.38
C ARG A 237 -79.81 -106.30 -12.56
N ALA A 238 -79.35 -106.22 -11.31
CA ALA A 238 -79.26 -107.37 -10.41
C ALA A 238 -80.64 -107.95 -10.07
N TYR A 239 -81.62 -107.08 -9.80
CA TYR A 239 -83.00 -107.47 -9.54
C TYR A 239 -83.61 -108.24 -10.73
N TYR A 240 -83.48 -107.71 -11.95
CA TYR A 240 -83.97 -108.39 -13.15
C TYR A 240 -83.21 -109.68 -13.45
N ALA A 241 -81.88 -109.70 -13.26
CA ALA A 241 -81.07 -110.90 -13.42
C ALA A 241 -81.48 -112.02 -12.44
N GLN A 242 -81.72 -111.68 -11.18
CA GLN A 242 -82.25 -112.62 -10.19
C GLN A 242 -83.62 -113.16 -10.63
N ARG A 243 -84.53 -112.27 -11.06
CA ARG A 243 -85.86 -112.67 -11.51
C ARG A 243 -85.81 -113.58 -12.74
N PHE A 244 -84.89 -113.31 -13.66
CA PHE A 244 -84.63 -114.15 -14.81
C PHE A 244 -84.09 -115.52 -14.41
N GLU A 245 -83.10 -115.58 -13.51
CA GLU A 245 -82.54 -116.84 -12.99
C GLU A 245 -83.56 -117.64 -12.18
N GLU A 246 -84.45 -117.00 -11.42
CA GLU A 246 -85.60 -117.65 -10.78
C GLU A 246 -86.51 -118.33 -11.81
N ARG A 247 -86.96 -117.58 -12.83
CA ARG A 247 -87.77 -118.14 -13.93
C ARG A 247 -87.02 -119.21 -14.72
N ARG A 248 -85.71 -119.04 -14.94
CA ARG A 248 -84.86 -120.01 -15.64
C ARG A 248 -84.78 -121.30 -14.84
N ARG A 249 -84.59 -121.24 -13.52
CA ARG A 249 -84.62 -122.43 -12.65
C ARG A 249 -86.00 -123.08 -12.58
N GLU A 250 -87.08 -122.31 -12.61
CA GLU A 250 -88.44 -122.83 -12.73
C GLU A 250 -88.65 -123.55 -14.07
N LEU A 251 -88.21 -122.94 -15.17
CA LEU A 251 -88.24 -123.53 -16.50
C LEU A 251 -87.31 -124.76 -16.60
N GLU A 252 -86.14 -124.74 -15.98
CA GLU A 252 -85.22 -125.89 -15.94
C GLU A 252 -85.81 -127.03 -15.09
N LYS A 253 -86.56 -126.73 -14.02
CA LYS A 253 -87.34 -127.74 -13.26
C LYS A 253 -88.48 -128.32 -14.09
N LEU A 254 -89.09 -127.53 -14.97
CA LEU A 254 -90.11 -127.97 -15.93
C LEU A 254 -89.47 -128.77 -17.09
N GLU A 255 -88.32 -128.35 -17.60
CA GLU A 255 -87.56 -128.97 -18.69
C GLU A 255 -86.99 -130.33 -18.26
N LYS A 256 -86.45 -130.43 -17.03
CA LYS A 256 -86.03 -131.69 -16.38
C LYS A 256 -87.17 -132.67 -16.14
N ARG A 257 -88.43 -132.26 -16.34
CA ARG A 257 -89.61 -133.12 -16.26
C ARG A 257 -90.18 -133.51 -17.63
N ILE A 258 -89.73 -132.89 -18.73
CA ILE A 258 -90.44 -133.04 -20.02
C ILE A 258 -89.55 -133.44 -21.22
N PHE A 259 -88.25 -133.10 -21.39
CA PHE A 259 -87.46 -133.61 -22.57
C PHE A 259 -85.89 -133.60 -22.44
N PRO A 260 -85.15 -134.60 -23.00
CA PRO A 260 -83.70 -134.53 -23.30
C PRO A 260 -83.40 -134.06 -24.77
N PRO A 261 -82.14 -133.72 -25.12
CA PRO A 261 -81.72 -132.44 -25.70
C PRO A 261 -81.80 -132.34 -27.24
N ALA A 262 -81.80 -131.11 -27.77
CA ALA A 262 -81.62 -130.85 -29.20
C ALA A 262 -80.56 -129.76 -29.47
N VAL A 263 -79.68 -130.10 -30.41
CA VAL A 263 -78.57 -129.32 -30.95
C VAL A 263 -79.05 -128.61 -32.23
N ARG A 264 -78.41 -127.45 -32.53
CA ARG A 264 -78.21 -126.82 -33.86
C ARG A 264 -79.17 -125.65 -34.24
N PRO A 265 -78.90 -124.87 -35.32
CA PRO A 265 -78.14 -123.60 -35.29
C PRO A 265 -78.88 -122.47 -36.05
N VAL A 266 -78.16 -121.40 -36.42
CA VAL A 266 -78.40 -120.44 -37.54
C VAL A 266 -79.30 -119.23 -37.24
N ARG A 267 -78.77 -118.01 -37.42
CA ARG A 267 -79.18 -117.06 -38.48
C ARG A 267 -78.44 -115.71 -38.43
N GLN A 268 -77.76 -115.41 -39.54
CA GLN A 268 -77.57 -114.08 -40.11
C GLN A 268 -78.89 -113.60 -40.73
N ASP A 269 -79.14 -112.29 -40.65
CA ASP A 269 -79.98 -111.45 -41.50
C ASP A 269 -79.61 -109.99 -41.11
N SER A 270 -79.75 -108.94 -41.90
CA SER A 270 -79.85 -108.70 -43.34
C SER A 270 -79.81 -107.16 -43.49
N THR A 271 -79.73 -106.73 -44.74
CA THR A 271 -79.41 -105.42 -45.31
C THR A 271 -80.35 -104.24 -44.98
N GLY A 272 -79.85 -103.02 -45.23
CA GLY A 272 -80.62 -101.78 -45.33
C GLY A 272 -79.95 -100.77 -46.27
N SER A 273 -80.38 -100.77 -47.53
CA SER A 273 -80.02 -99.80 -48.57
C SER A 273 -80.98 -98.59 -48.52
N MET A 274 -80.51 -97.38 -48.83
CA MET A 274 -81.34 -96.37 -49.50
C MET A 274 -80.49 -95.31 -50.20
N GLU A 275 -80.73 -95.16 -51.49
CA GLU A 275 -80.30 -94.07 -52.37
C GLU A 275 -80.95 -92.73 -51.99
N GLY A 276 -80.28 -91.64 -52.34
CA GLY A 276 -80.82 -90.27 -52.31
C GLY A 276 -80.10 -89.40 -53.35
N GLU A 277 -80.89 -88.91 -54.30
CA GLU A 277 -80.58 -88.09 -55.48
C GLU A 277 -79.81 -86.78 -55.26
N PRO A 278 -79.26 -86.18 -56.35
CA PRO A 278 -78.53 -84.91 -56.32
C PRO A 278 -79.48 -83.72 -56.24
N VAL A 279 -79.19 -82.76 -55.35
CA VAL A 279 -79.88 -81.47 -55.28
C VAL A 279 -78.90 -80.34 -55.58
N ALA A 280 -79.43 -79.42 -56.37
CA ALA A 280 -78.78 -78.34 -57.08
C ALA A 280 -78.05 -77.31 -56.21
N GLU A 281 -77.17 -76.62 -56.91
CA GLU A 281 -76.39 -75.43 -56.55
C GLU A 281 -77.16 -74.42 -55.69
N GLU A 282 -76.77 -74.32 -54.42
CA GLU A 282 -76.62 -73.02 -53.77
C GLU A 282 -75.14 -72.91 -53.41
N THR A 283 -74.48 -71.85 -53.88
CA THR A 283 -73.08 -71.56 -53.53
C THR A 283 -72.98 -71.44 -52.02
N SER A 284 -72.41 -72.48 -51.39
CA SER A 284 -72.25 -72.52 -49.95
C SER A 284 -71.40 -71.32 -49.52
N PRO A 285 -71.71 -70.65 -48.39
CA PRO A 285 -70.83 -69.66 -47.78
C PRO A 285 -69.37 -70.14 -47.67
N ALA A 286 -69.16 -71.46 -47.57
CA ALA A 286 -67.83 -72.08 -47.57
C ALA A 286 -67.07 -71.92 -48.90
N GLN A 287 -67.74 -72.02 -50.05
CA GLN A 287 -67.09 -71.84 -51.37
C GLN A 287 -66.74 -70.38 -51.63
N GLN A 288 -67.59 -69.44 -51.20
CA GLN A 288 -67.28 -68.01 -51.31
C GLN A 288 -66.08 -67.63 -50.42
N MET A 289 -65.98 -68.21 -49.23
CA MET A 289 -64.87 -67.98 -48.31
C MET A 289 -63.55 -68.59 -48.83
N GLU A 290 -63.63 -69.75 -49.49
CA GLU A 290 -62.49 -70.39 -50.19
C GLU A 290 -61.98 -69.53 -51.36
N ASP A 291 -62.87 -68.99 -52.20
CA ASP A 291 -62.50 -68.08 -53.30
C ASP A 291 -61.83 -66.80 -52.80
N ILE A 292 -62.30 -66.26 -51.67
CA ILE A 292 -61.67 -65.10 -51.00
C ILE A 292 -60.28 -65.47 -50.50
N PHE A 293 -60.12 -66.65 -49.90
CA PHE A 293 -58.84 -67.10 -49.37
C PHE A 293 -57.82 -67.37 -50.48
N GLN A 294 -58.23 -67.96 -51.60
CA GLN A 294 -57.37 -68.15 -52.77
C GLN A 294 -56.96 -66.83 -53.42
N LYS A 295 -57.84 -65.83 -53.45
CA LYS A 295 -57.48 -64.46 -53.85
C LYS A 295 -56.47 -63.84 -52.88
N LEU A 296 -56.64 -64.03 -51.57
CA LEU A 296 -55.72 -63.55 -50.54
C LEU A 296 -54.32 -64.17 -50.71
N MET A 297 -54.26 -65.49 -50.96
CA MET A 297 -53.03 -66.24 -51.23
C MET A 297 -52.31 -65.74 -52.49
N LYS A 298 -53.06 -65.50 -53.58
CA LYS A 298 -52.50 -64.91 -54.81
C LYS A 298 -51.95 -63.50 -54.60
N LEU A 299 -52.65 -62.65 -53.85
CA LEU A 299 -52.24 -61.27 -53.59
C LEU A 299 -51.04 -61.18 -52.63
N THR A 300 -50.97 -62.08 -51.65
CA THR A 300 -49.85 -62.14 -50.70
C THR A 300 -48.65 -62.92 -51.24
N GLY A 301 -48.81 -63.65 -52.34
CA GLY A 301 -47.76 -64.44 -53.00
C GLY A 301 -47.41 -65.72 -52.25
N VAL A 302 -48.38 -66.29 -51.53
CA VAL A 302 -48.17 -67.38 -50.57
C VAL A 302 -49.00 -68.60 -50.99
N THR A 303 -48.41 -69.79 -50.94
CA THR A 303 -49.03 -71.05 -51.39
C THR A 303 -49.72 -71.84 -50.29
N GLU A 304 -49.50 -71.48 -49.02
CA GLU A 304 -50.08 -72.16 -47.86
C GLU A 304 -50.94 -71.19 -47.03
N PRO A 305 -52.15 -71.58 -46.60
CA PRO A 305 -53.06 -70.66 -45.94
C PRO A 305 -52.55 -70.12 -44.60
N GLU A 306 -51.74 -70.91 -43.86
CA GLU A 306 -51.15 -70.50 -42.58
C GLU A 306 -50.14 -69.36 -42.75
N GLN A 307 -49.33 -69.41 -43.80
CA GLN A 307 -48.32 -68.39 -44.08
C GLN A 307 -48.94 -67.02 -44.44
N VAL A 308 -50.17 -66.98 -44.96
CA VAL A 308 -50.92 -65.74 -45.19
C VAL A 308 -51.21 -65.06 -43.85
N PHE A 309 -51.65 -65.85 -42.87
CA PHE A 309 -51.94 -65.36 -41.52
C PHE A 309 -50.68 -64.81 -40.84
N ASP A 310 -49.55 -65.49 -40.96
CA ASP A 310 -48.27 -65.04 -40.41
C ASP A 310 -47.80 -63.71 -41.02
N ARG A 311 -48.00 -63.48 -42.33
CA ARG A 311 -47.68 -62.19 -42.95
C ARG A 311 -48.54 -61.05 -42.44
N PHE A 312 -49.85 -61.27 -42.30
CA PHE A 312 -50.74 -60.26 -41.72
C PHE A 312 -50.40 -59.98 -40.26
N ARG A 313 -50.03 -61.01 -39.49
CA ARG A 313 -49.55 -60.84 -38.12
C ARG A 313 -48.27 -60.00 -38.07
N GLY A 314 -47.28 -60.31 -38.90
CA GLY A 314 -46.04 -59.54 -39.00
C GLY A 314 -46.26 -58.10 -39.47
N GLN A 315 -47.19 -57.88 -40.42
CA GLN A 315 -47.56 -56.54 -40.87
C GLN A 315 -48.25 -55.75 -39.75
N ARG A 316 -49.15 -56.38 -38.98
CA ARG A 316 -49.80 -55.75 -37.83
C ARG A 316 -48.80 -55.40 -36.74
N GLU A 317 -47.88 -56.31 -36.42
CA GLU A 317 -46.80 -56.07 -35.44
C GLU A 317 -45.87 -54.93 -35.91
N THR A 318 -45.51 -54.90 -37.19
CA THR A 318 -44.69 -53.81 -37.78
C THR A 318 -45.44 -52.48 -37.75
N SER A 319 -46.72 -52.45 -38.11
CA SER A 319 -47.57 -51.26 -38.04
C SER A 319 -47.69 -50.74 -36.61
N THR A 320 -47.87 -51.63 -35.63
CA THR A 320 -47.92 -51.27 -34.21
C THR A 320 -46.59 -50.66 -33.75
N ARG A 321 -45.46 -51.28 -34.14
CA ARG A 321 -44.12 -50.78 -33.80
C ARG A 321 -43.82 -49.42 -34.43
N LEU A 322 -44.21 -49.20 -35.68
CA LEU A 322 -44.07 -47.92 -36.36
C LEU A 322 -44.92 -46.83 -35.69
N GLY A 323 -46.16 -47.16 -35.31
CA GLY A 323 -47.02 -46.25 -34.55
C GLY A 323 -46.40 -45.85 -33.21
N TYR A 324 -45.86 -46.82 -32.47
CA TYR A 324 -45.12 -46.56 -31.23
C TYR A 324 -43.90 -45.65 -31.46
N LEU A 325 -43.09 -45.95 -32.48
CA LEU A 325 -41.89 -45.17 -32.77
C LEU A 325 -42.24 -43.73 -33.20
N GLN A 326 -43.28 -43.57 -34.02
CA GLN A 326 -43.80 -42.26 -34.42
C GLN A 326 -44.27 -41.46 -33.21
N GLN A 327 -45.09 -42.06 -32.34
CA GLN A 327 -45.59 -41.41 -31.13
C GLN A 327 -44.45 -41.03 -30.18
N THR A 328 -43.48 -41.92 -29.98
CA THR A 328 -42.32 -41.65 -29.12
C THR A 328 -41.47 -40.50 -29.68
N THR A 329 -41.22 -40.50 -31.00
CA THR A 329 -40.46 -39.43 -31.68
C THR A 329 -41.20 -38.09 -31.62
N GLU A 330 -42.51 -38.10 -31.79
CA GLU A 330 -43.34 -36.89 -31.70
C GLU A 330 -43.35 -36.32 -30.28
N GLN A 331 -43.41 -37.19 -29.26
CA GLN A 331 -43.34 -36.78 -27.87
C GLN A 331 -41.96 -36.24 -27.48
N GLU A 332 -40.88 -36.87 -27.93
CA GLU A 332 -39.51 -36.37 -27.75
C GLU A 332 -39.32 -35.02 -28.46
N LYS A 333 -39.87 -34.86 -29.67
CA LYS A 333 -39.84 -33.60 -30.40
C LYS A 333 -40.53 -32.47 -29.62
N LEU A 334 -41.72 -32.73 -29.09
CA LEU A 334 -42.44 -31.75 -28.27
C LEU A 334 -41.66 -31.35 -27.02
N GLN A 335 -41.05 -32.31 -26.32
CA GLN A 335 -40.19 -32.03 -25.16
C GLN A 335 -38.96 -31.19 -25.53
N LEU A 336 -38.35 -31.46 -26.69
CA LEU A 336 -37.22 -30.67 -27.19
C LEU A 336 -37.64 -29.25 -27.56
N GLU A 337 -38.82 -29.07 -28.18
CA GLU A 337 -39.37 -27.75 -28.48
C GLU A 337 -39.68 -26.98 -27.18
N GLU A 338 -40.28 -27.61 -26.16
CA GLU A 338 -40.53 -27.00 -24.86
C GLU A 338 -39.23 -26.59 -24.16
N THR A 339 -38.25 -27.50 -24.07
CA THR A 339 -36.95 -27.19 -23.46
C THR A 339 -36.19 -26.09 -24.21
N GLN A 340 -36.28 -26.06 -25.54
CA GLN A 340 -35.70 -24.98 -26.36
C GLN A 340 -36.35 -23.64 -26.02
N THR A 341 -37.68 -23.57 -25.93
CA THR A 341 -38.38 -22.32 -25.59
C THR A 341 -38.06 -21.85 -24.17
N ALA A 342 -37.96 -22.78 -23.20
CA ALA A 342 -37.58 -22.47 -21.83
C ALA A 342 -36.15 -21.91 -21.74
N LEU A 343 -35.19 -22.56 -22.41
CA LEU A 343 -33.80 -22.10 -22.45
C LEU A 343 -33.66 -20.74 -23.14
N MET A 344 -34.42 -20.49 -24.21
CA MET A 344 -34.45 -19.18 -24.86
C MET A 344 -34.96 -18.08 -23.92
N ALA A 345 -36.04 -18.34 -23.19
CA ALA A 345 -36.59 -17.39 -22.22
C ALA A 345 -35.59 -17.11 -21.07
N GLU A 346 -34.89 -18.13 -20.59
CA GLU A 346 -33.84 -17.97 -19.57
C GLU A 346 -32.68 -17.12 -20.11
N LEU A 347 -32.25 -17.35 -21.35
CA LEU A 347 -31.18 -16.58 -22.02
C LEU A 347 -31.58 -15.10 -22.19
N GLU A 348 -32.84 -14.83 -22.55
CA GLU A 348 -33.37 -13.46 -22.57
C GLU A 348 -33.38 -12.84 -21.17
N GLY A 349 -33.81 -13.58 -20.15
CA GLY A 349 -33.75 -13.16 -18.75
C GLY A 349 -32.33 -12.75 -18.32
N TYR A 350 -31.31 -13.56 -18.61
CA TYR A 350 -29.92 -13.22 -18.31
C TYR A 350 -29.41 -11.99 -19.07
N LYS A 351 -29.83 -11.79 -20.32
CA LYS A 351 -29.47 -10.58 -21.08
C LYS A 351 -30.02 -9.33 -20.40
N PHE A 352 -31.29 -9.35 -19.98
CA PHE A 352 -31.90 -8.20 -19.31
C PHE A 352 -31.30 -7.95 -17.92
N ALA A 353 -31.05 -9.01 -17.14
CA ALA A 353 -30.38 -8.88 -15.84
C ALA A 353 -28.97 -8.29 -16.00
N SER A 354 -28.18 -8.79 -16.96
CA SER A 354 -26.83 -8.27 -17.21
C SER A 354 -26.81 -6.82 -17.68
N VAL A 355 -27.81 -6.37 -18.44
CA VAL A 355 -27.92 -4.95 -18.84
C VAL A 355 -28.31 -4.09 -17.64
N LYS A 356 -29.28 -4.55 -16.85
CA LYS A 356 -29.73 -3.84 -15.66
C LYS A 356 -28.60 -3.64 -14.64
N ASP A 357 -27.82 -4.68 -14.35
CA ASP A 357 -26.69 -4.58 -13.41
C ASP A 357 -25.60 -3.61 -13.91
N LYS A 358 -25.40 -3.53 -15.23
CA LYS A 358 -24.47 -2.57 -15.84
C LYS A 358 -24.99 -1.14 -15.76
N ASP A 359 -26.27 -0.93 -16.00
CA ASP A 359 -26.89 0.39 -15.91
C ASP A 359 -26.89 0.89 -14.46
N GLU A 360 -27.27 0.05 -13.50
CA GLU A 360 -27.21 0.38 -12.06
C GLU A 360 -25.77 0.69 -11.60
N GLY A 361 -24.79 -0.12 -12.00
CA GLY A 361 -23.39 0.15 -11.71
C GLY A 361 -22.88 1.43 -12.38
N GLN A 362 -23.38 1.77 -13.57
CA GLN A 362 -23.01 3.00 -14.27
C GLN A 362 -23.61 4.23 -13.59
N ASP A 363 -24.84 4.15 -13.08
CA ASP A 363 -25.50 5.20 -12.31
C ASP A 363 -24.79 5.43 -10.96
N GLU A 364 -24.40 4.36 -10.26
CA GLU A 364 -23.60 4.46 -9.02
C GLU A 364 -22.25 5.16 -9.27
N ILE A 365 -21.57 4.81 -10.37
CA ILE A 365 -20.32 5.46 -10.77
C ILE A 365 -20.54 6.95 -11.09
N GLN A 366 -21.65 7.31 -11.72
CA GLN A 366 -21.97 8.71 -11.99
C GLN A 366 -22.25 9.50 -10.72
N ASN A 367 -22.98 8.90 -9.76
CA ASN A 367 -23.25 9.52 -8.47
C ASN A 367 -21.96 9.76 -7.68
N LEU A 368 -21.08 8.76 -7.59
CA LEU A 368 -19.78 8.91 -6.93
C LEU A 368 -18.91 9.97 -7.60
N LYS A 369 -18.92 10.06 -8.94
CA LYS A 369 -18.20 11.13 -9.66
C LYS A 369 -18.75 12.51 -9.35
N ALA A 370 -20.06 12.65 -9.19
CA ALA A 370 -20.68 13.91 -8.83
C ALA A 370 -20.29 14.33 -7.40
N GLU A 371 -20.33 13.39 -6.45
CA GLU A 371 -19.94 13.62 -5.05
C GLU A 371 -18.45 13.97 -4.92
N ILE A 372 -17.57 13.27 -5.64
CA ILE A 372 -16.14 13.62 -5.70
C ILE A 372 -15.95 15.04 -6.20
N LYS A 373 -16.66 15.44 -7.26
CA LYS A 373 -16.54 16.79 -7.82
C LYS A 373 -17.02 17.87 -6.85
N GLU A 374 -18.10 17.60 -6.11
CA GLU A 374 -18.61 18.51 -5.08
C GLU A 374 -17.60 18.66 -3.92
N GLU A 375 -16.99 17.56 -3.47
CA GLU A 375 -15.98 17.59 -2.42
C GLU A 375 -14.67 18.26 -2.88
N GLU A 376 -14.26 18.07 -4.13
CA GLU A 376 -13.13 18.80 -4.75
C GLU A 376 -13.38 20.31 -4.77
N GLU A 377 -14.59 20.74 -5.17
CA GLU A 377 -14.98 22.16 -5.15
C GLU A 377 -14.98 22.74 -3.73
N ALA A 378 -15.46 21.98 -2.74
CA ALA A 378 -15.45 22.37 -1.33
C ALA A 378 -14.02 22.48 -0.78
N HIS A 379 -13.15 21.53 -1.11
CA HIS A 379 -11.74 21.54 -0.74
C HIS A 379 -11.02 22.77 -1.34
N ASP A 380 -11.24 23.05 -2.63
CA ASP A 380 -10.67 24.22 -3.30
C ASP A 380 -11.13 25.55 -2.67
N LEU A 381 -12.37 25.62 -2.16
CA LEU A 381 -12.87 26.78 -1.45
C LEU A 381 -12.12 26.98 -0.12
N ILE A 382 -12.01 25.91 0.68
CA ILE A 382 -11.31 25.95 1.98
C ILE A 382 -9.83 26.28 1.79
N GLN A 383 -9.20 25.73 0.75
CA GLN A 383 -7.80 26.02 0.46
C GLN A 383 -7.59 27.50 0.09
N LYS A 384 -8.49 28.10 -0.70
CA LYS A 384 -8.45 29.55 -0.99
C LYS A 384 -8.65 30.40 0.28
N GLU A 385 -9.54 29.99 1.18
CA GLU A 385 -9.73 30.66 2.47
C GLU A 385 -8.46 30.58 3.33
N LEU A 386 -7.81 29.42 3.36
CA LEU A 386 -6.56 29.21 4.09
C LEU A 386 -5.41 30.06 3.52
N GLU A 387 -5.23 30.07 2.20
CA GLU A 387 -4.24 30.93 1.52
C GLU A 387 -4.50 32.42 1.80
N GLY A 388 -5.78 32.84 1.83
CA GLY A 388 -6.18 34.19 2.22
C GLY A 388 -5.82 34.52 3.67
N LEU A 389 -6.06 33.61 4.60
CA LEU A 389 -5.70 33.74 6.01
C LEU A 389 -4.19 33.79 6.22
N GLU A 390 -3.41 32.93 5.56
CA GLU A 390 -1.95 32.96 5.61
C GLU A 390 -1.40 34.28 5.10
N SER A 391 -1.91 34.79 3.97
CA SER A 391 -1.53 36.09 3.42
C SER A 391 -1.83 37.24 4.39
N PHE A 392 -3.03 37.25 4.99
CA PHE A 392 -3.42 38.24 5.98
C PHE A 392 -2.53 38.19 7.24
N LEU A 393 -2.24 36.98 7.74
CA LEU A 393 -1.34 36.81 8.88
C LEU A 393 0.06 37.31 8.57
N LEU A 394 0.58 37.07 7.36
CA LEU A 394 1.89 37.56 6.93
C LEU A 394 1.93 39.09 6.83
N GLU A 395 0.84 39.72 6.39
CA GLU A 395 0.71 41.18 6.39
C GLU A 395 0.67 41.74 7.81
N MET A 396 -0.10 41.14 8.71
CA MET A 396 -0.13 41.53 10.13
C MET A 396 1.24 41.35 10.78
N LYS A 397 1.96 40.27 10.47
CA LYS A 397 3.35 40.05 10.88
C LYS A 397 4.26 41.20 10.43
N ARG A 398 4.16 41.60 9.16
CA ARG A 398 4.94 42.72 8.59
C ARG A 398 4.69 44.01 9.36
N LEU A 399 3.42 44.34 9.60
CA LEU A 399 3.03 45.54 10.35
C LEU A 399 3.58 45.53 11.79
N LEU A 400 3.46 44.41 12.48
CA LEU A 400 3.98 44.25 13.85
C LEU A 400 5.50 44.37 13.90
N TYR A 401 6.18 43.82 12.90
CA TYR A 401 7.63 43.92 12.77
C TYR A 401 8.09 45.37 12.50
N ASP A 402 7.37 46.08 11.62
CA ASP A 402 7.62 47.51 11.34
C ASP A 402 7.39 48.37 12.59
N LEU A 403 6.33 48.10 13.36
CA LEU A 403 6.09 48.74 14.67
C LEU A 403 7.23 48.47 15.67
N CYS A 404 7.74 47.24 15.74
CA CYS A 404 8.89 46.90 16.60
C CYS A 404 10.14 47.69 16.21
N LYS A 405 10.34 47.89 14.90
CA LYS A 405 11.47 48.65 14.35
C LYS A 405 11.37 50.15 14.64
N MET A 406 10.17 50.73 14.68
CA MET A 406 9.99 52.12 15.11
C MET A 406 10.36 52.32 16.59
N LEU A 407 10.19 51.30 17.43
CA LEU A 407 10.53 51.32 18.86
C LEU A 407 11.98 50.90 19.17
N ASP A 408 12.84 50.79 18.15
CA ASP A 408 14.22 50.30 18.31
C ASP A 408 15.14 51.23 19.14
N VAL A 409 14.67 52.45 19.43
CA VAL A 409 15.30 53.40 20.37
C VAL A 409 15.42 52.82 21.80
N VAL A 410 14.59 51.82 22.16
CA VAL A 410 14.61 51.19 23.49
C VAL A 410 15.69 50.11 23.62
N GLY A 411 16.11 49.50 22.50
CA GLY A 411 17.25 48.57 22.40
C GLY A 411 17.09 47.17 23.01
N GLU A 412 16.11 46.94 23.89
CA GLU A 412 15.90 45.65 24.57
C GLU A 412 14.41 45.28 24.67
N PRO A 413 14.00 44.02 24.43
CA PRO A 413 14.79 42.87 23.94
C PRO A 413 15.17 42.97 22.45
N ALA A 414 16.13 42.15 22.01
CA ALA A 414 16.61 42.09 20.63
C ALA A 414 15.47 41.73 19.66
N MET A 415 15.51 42.28 18.45
CA MET A 415 14.47 42.03 17.45
C MET A 415 14.55 40.56 16.98
N PRO A 416 13.41 39.84 16.91
CA PRO A 416 13.36 38.50 16.34
C PRO A 416 13.81 38.48 14.88
N GLU A 417 14.37 37.38 14.41
CA GLU A 417 14.72 37.20 13.00
C GLU A 417 13.45 37.07 12.14
N TRP A 418 13.40 37.76 11.01
CA TRP A 418 12.26 37.65 10.09
C TRP A 418 12.23 36.26 9.43
N THR A 419 11.15 35.51 9.65
CA THR A 419 10.88 34.25 8.95
C THR A 419 9.78 34.42 7.90
N ALA A 420 9.75 33.56 6.87
CA ALA A 420 8.72 33.59 5.82
C ALA A 420 7.40 32.91 6.24
N GLU A 421 7.27 32.50 7.49
CA GLU A 421 6.11 31.79 8.03
C GLU A 421 5.35 32.68 9.02
N ALA A 422 4.03 32.52 9.12
CA ALA A 422 3.18 33.31 10.02
C ALA A 422 3.17 32.78 11.48
N CYS A 423 3.85 31.68 11.78
CA CYS A 423 3.75 30.96 13.05
C CYS A 423 4.37 31.70 14.26
N ASP A 424 5.28 32.64 14.01
CA ASP A 424 6.05 33.40 15.01
C ASP A 424 5.45 34.78 15.34
N ILE A 425 4.24 35.09 14.83
CA ILE A 425 3.54 36.38 15.11
C ILE A 425 3.39 36.62 16.61
N GLN A 426 3.17 35.57 17.40
CA GLN A 426 3.07 35.68 18.86
C GLN A 426 4.39 36.14 19.50
N GLU A 427 5.54 35.68 19.00
CA GLU A 427 6.85 36.08 19.51
C GLU A 427 7.13 37.56 19.22
N ILE A 428 6.76 38.02 18.01
CA ILE A 428 6.88 39.43 17.62
C ILE A 428 5.97 40.31 18.48
N LEU A 429 4.74 39.87 18.79
CA LEU A 429 3.82 40.58 19.69
C LEU A 429 4.39 40.72 21.12
N VAL A 430 5.00 39.67 21.65
CA VAL A 430 5.64 39.71 22.99
C VAL A 430 6.78 40.72 23.02
N VAL A 431 7.62 40.74 21.97
CA VAL A 431 8.71 41.72 21.85
C VAL A 431 8.16 43.14 21.71
N LEU A 432 7.13 43.35 20.89
CA LEU A 432 6.49 44.66 20.71
C LEU A 432 5.97 45.20 22.04
N THR A 433 5.23 44.36 22.77
CA THR A 433 4.62 44.71 24.07
C THR A 433 5.69 45.11 25.08
N THR A 434 6.74 44.30 25.20
CA THR A 434 7.86 44.55 26.12
C THR A 434 8.61 45.85 25.77
N ARG A 435 8.85 46.09 24.48
CA ARG A 435 9.49 47.33 24.01
C ARG A 435 8.62 48.56 24.27
N PHE A 436 7.31 48.43 24.07
CA PHE A 436 6.35 49.51 24.31
C PHE A 436 6.25 49.88 25.79
N GLU A 437 6.14 48.89 26.69
CA GLU A 437 6.15 49.12 28.15
C GLU A 437 7.42 49.83 28.62
N LYS A 438 8.58 49.41 28.12
CA LYS A 438 9.86 50.06 28.42
C LYS A 438 9.95 51.48 27.83
N ALA A 439 9.37 51.72 26.64
CA ALA A 439 9.28 53.06 26.05
C ALA A 439 8.45 53.99 26.94
N GLN A 440 7.28 53.53 27.40
CA GLN A 440 6.42 54.29 28.33
C GLN A 440 7.14 54.62 29.63
N ALA A 441 7.79 53.62 30.26
CA ALA A 441 8.56 53.85 31.49
C ALA A 441 9.70 54.88 31.30
N LYS A 442 10.36 54.90 30.13
CA LYS A 442 11.36 55.93 29.80
C LYS A 442 10.76 57.32 29.65
N VAL A 443 9.57 57.44 29.08
CA VAL A 443 8.85 58.72 28.95
C VAL A 443 8.43 59.24 30.33
N GLU A 444 7.90 58.39 31.20
CA GLU A 444 7.54 58.77 32.59
C GLU A 444 8.76 59.26 33.38
N MET A 445 9.89 58.56 33.28
CA MET A 445 11.17 58.95 33.90
C MET A 445 11.72 60.29 33.38
N ILE A 446 11.41 60.68 32.14
CA ILE A 446 11.79 61.99 31.56
C ILE A 446 10.80 63.08 32.01
N GLY A 447 9.51 62.76 32.11
CA GLY A 447 8.48 63.65 32.66
C GLY A 447 8.76 64.06 34.11
N ASP A 448 9.20 63.12 34.95
CA ASP A 448 9.58 63.39 36.34
C ASP A 448 10.85 64.25 36.47
N LYS A 449 11.80 64.13 35.52
CA LYS A 449 12.99 64.98 35.49
C LYS A 449 12.69 66.42 35.08
N HIS A 450 11.66 66.66 34.26
CA HIS A 450 11.24 68.02 33.93
C HIS A 450 10.48 68.72 35.07
N ASN A 451 9.77 67.98 35.94
CA ASN A 451 9.15 68.56 37.14
C ASN A 451 10.15 68.85 38.28
N SER A 452 11.33 68.25 38.27
CA SER A 452 12.38 68.43 39.31
C SER A 452 13.41 69.51 39.00
N THR A 453 13.39 70.10 37.79
CA THR A 453 14.31 71.19 37.45
C THR A 453 13.70 72.54 37.81
N VAL A 454 13.83 72.92 39.09
CA VAL A 454 13.68 74.32 39.53
C VAL A 454 14.82 75.13 38.90
N VAL A 455 14.54 75.74 37.74
CA VAL A 455 15.38 76.79 37.18
C VAL A 455 15.09 78.07 37.94
N PHE A 456 16.04 78.47 38.79
CA PHE A 456 16.10 79.79 39.40
C PHE A 456 16.43 80.82 38.30
N ILE A 457 15.46 81.66 37.93
CA ILE A 457 15.68 82.84 37.10
C ILE A 457 15.30 84.07 37.92
N PRO A 458 16.22 85.03 38.15
CA PRO A 458 15.93 86.26 38.87
C PRO A 458 15.04 87.16 38.02
N SER A 459 14.04 87.75 38.69
CA SER A 459 13.06 88.67 38.15
C SER A 459 13.69 89.81 37.35
N ASN A 460 13.29 89.93 36.07
CA ASN A 460 13.17 91.25 35.48
C ASN A 460 11.93 91.32 34.58
N SER A 461 11.21 92.40 34.81
CA SER A 461 9.91 92.79 34.29
C SER A 461 9.90 92.92 32.77
N PHE A 462 8.85 92.45 32.09
CA PHE A 462 8.14 93.28 31.09
C PHE A 462 6.76 92.68 30.77
N ALA A 463 5.83 93.60 30.55
CA ALA A 463 4.39 93.42 30.53
C ALA A 463 3.85 92.86 29.19
N ILE A 464 2.75 92.10 29.31
CA ILE A 464 1.48 92.19 28.56
C ILE A 464 1.60 92.35 27.03
N TYR A 465 1.10 91.37 26.27
CA TYR A 465 -0.16 91.56 25.52
C TYR A 465 -0.77 90.22 25.08
N ILE A 466 -2.06 90.13 25.36
CA ILE A 466 -3.05 89.14 24.98
C ILE A 466 -3.48 89.39 23.53
N SER A 467 -3.64 88.33 22.74
CA SER A 467 -4.69 88.30 21.71
C SER A 467 -5.11 86.86 21.41
N GLN A 468 -6.37 86.60 21.75
CA GLN A 468 -7.16 85.39 21.54
C GLN A 468 -7.58 85.19 20.07
N SER A 469 -8.17 84.01 19.83
CA SER A 469 -9.17 83.65 18.80
C SER A 469 -8.62 83.26 17.42
N ASN A 470 -9.09 82.22 16.73
CA ASN A 470 -10.27 81.35 16.88
C ASN A 470 -10.05 80.04 16.06
N PRO A 471 -10.93 79.02 16.18
CA PRO A 471 -10.73 77.65 15.69
C PRO A 471 -11.23 77.40 14.26
N ALA A 472 -11.02 76.16 13.84
CA ALA A 472 -11.39 75.45 12.60
C ALA A 472 -12.80 75.73 12.03
N PRO A 473 -13.07 75.30 10.78
CA PRO A 473 -13.71 73.98 10.58
C PRO A 473 -13.04 73.14 9.47
N GLU A 474 -12.91 71.82 9.66
CA GLU A 474 -13.78 70.77 9.05
C GLU A 474 -13.97 70.89 7.53
N LEU A 475 -13.44 69.90 6.80
CA LEU A 475 -13.99 69.43 5.53
C LEU A 475 -13.69 67.93 5.39
N VAL A 476 -14.81 67.17 5.39
CA VAL A 476 -15.15 65.89 4.72
C VAL A 476 -14.05 65.15 3.98
#